data_AF-A0A2N1QPR5-F1
#
_entry.id   AF-A0A2N1QPR5-F1
#
_cell.length_a   1.000
_cell.length_b   1.000
_cell.length_c   1.000
_cell.angle_alpha   90.00
_cell.angle_beta   90.00
_cell.angle_gamma   90.00
#
_symmetry.space_group_name_H-M   'P 1'
#
loop_
_entity.id
_entity.type
_entity.pdbx_description
1 polymer ?
#
loop_
_entity_poly.entity_id
_entity_poly.type
_entity_poly.pdbx_seq_one_letter_code
_entity_poly.pdbx_strand_id
1 'polypeptide(L)'
;VKSLGSMDAEMSSSKREDGASDPFEGIADFLELPLSLSGKETPKVIRIWCKVSDVKETLADETLPLDIQGIEKIDCIEYGAGGDNPDIEKIKKETLYKKPKSNVTWSYTPLYILTGKSKKNKSSDVHEDLAGKDGNWRENRKTRFYKMRTRVLQAYEESGVWKPGSMEHLMQELEKKTEILANHWIEANTSAILVFGLPSPTGGFLWPGDIPSYRKYFKEKIYPSSSSTRKKSLPNFSAPWRCASCLQEMDGNEPHANLNKIFTFSTFDKPGFLPGASQDSGNTVSRKVWPLCRSCHAFLSRGRSYIDNHYMRNNIVAGLNLFVIPELLAPSKNLKKVDEQTTHFLKQGIKTEERLFNYLAKQGESLVFHFVFWKPNKDQEQIHLMVEDVPPTRLKRLNSKWKEATEACPFPSKDEQTNDIRSSLDFALKAVLYFYLAASKNKGEKQWLRNKALAVWGQLLGGEPVDVMEVKNLAVSRLTARFADEDWMKYSGLNTMDMARVVDFLIRNNAR
;
A
#
# COMPACT_ATOMS: atom_id res chain seq x y z
N VAL A 1 2.13 -10.79 9.93
CA VAL A 1 0.95 -9.98 9.48
C VAL A 1 -0.15 -9.88 10.53
N LYS A 2 -0.82 -10.99 10.92
CA LYS A 2 -1.93 -10.96 11.89
C LYS A 2 -1.55 -10.27 13.21
N SER A 3 -0.37 -10.60 13.75
CA SER A 3 0.15 -9.98 14.98
C SER A 3 0.35 -8.46 14.85
N LEU A 4 0.79 -7.98 13.68
CA LEU A 4 0.90 -6.53 13.42
C LEU A 4 -0.49 -5.88 13.38
N GLY A 5 -1.48 -6.55 12.79
CA GLY A 5 -2.88 -6.08 12.83
C GLY A 5 -3.46 -6.03 14.24
N SER A 6 -3.14 -7.01 15.11
CA SER A 6 -3.53 -6.99 16.52
C SER A 6 -2.80 -5.88 17.30
N MET A 7 -1.51 -5.68 17.07
CA MET A 7 -0.74 -4.60 17.69
C MET A 7 -1.29 -3.23 17.30
N ASP A 8 -1.58 -3.02 16.02
CA ASP A 8 -2.23 -1.79 15.52
C ASP A 8 -3.59 -1.59 16.21
N ALA A 9 -4.41 -2.65 16.31
CA ALA A 9 -5.68 -2.63 17.05
C ALA A 9 -5.53 -2.15 18.50
N GLU A 10 -4.56 -2.71 19.22
CA GLU A 10 -4.29 -2.39 20.62
C GLU A 10 -3.82 -0.93 20.78
N MET A 11 -2.95 -0.46 19.89
CA MET A 11 -2.49 0.94 19.87
C MET A 11 -3.62 1.93 19.57
N SER A 12 -4.57 1.55 18.69
CA SER A 12 -5.72 2.37 18.32
C SER A 12 -6.88 2.30 19.31
N SER A 13 -6.87 1.35 20.24
CA SER A 13 -7.89 1.22 21.27
C SER A 13 -7.73 2.30 22.36
N SER A 14 -8.27 3.49 22.09
CA SER A 14 -8.60 4.42 23.18
C SER A 14 -9.70 3.76 24.02
N LYS A 15 -9.42 3.53 25.31
CA LYS A 15 -10.46 3.18 26.28
C LYS A 15 -11.50 4.30 26.24
N ARG A 16 -12.66 4.05 25.63
CA ARG A 16 -13.86 4.88 25.89
C ARG A 16 -14.38 4.48 27.27
N GLU A 17 -14.55 5.47 28.14
CA GLU A 17 -15.12 5.29 29.47
C GLU A 17 -16.65 5.12 29.43
N ASP A 18 -17.27 5.38 28.28
CA ASP A 18 -18.72 5.30 28.10
C ASP A 18 -19.06 4.06 27.27
N GLY A 19 -19.80 3.11 27.86
CA GLY A 19 -20.18 1.81 27.29
C GLY A 19 -21.05 1.82 26.02
N ALA A 20 -20.96 2.84 25.17
CA ALA A 20 -21.58 2.88 23.84
C ALA A 20 -20.74 2.09 22.82
N SER A 21 -21.39 1.29 21.97
CA SER A 21 -20.70 0.51 20.91
C SER A 21 -19.95 1.44 19.95
N ASP A 22 -18.74 1.06 19.55
CA ASP A 22 -17.95 1.84 18.57
C ASP A 22 -18.72 1.91 17.23
N PRO A 23 -19.05 3.11 16.70
CA PRO A 23 -19.75 3.25 15.42
C PRO A 23 -18.98 2.67 14.23
N PHE A 24 -17.67 2.39 14.38
CA PHE A 24 -16.84 1.75 13.37
C PHE A 24 -16.67 0.24 13.59
N GLU A 25 -17.42 -0.35 14.52
CA GLU A 25 -17.33 -1.78 14.82
C GLU A 25 -17.55 -2.64 13.55
N GLY A 26 -16.58 -3.50 13.29
CA GLY A 26 -16.60 -4.41 12.14
C GLY A 26 -16.29 -3.77 10.78
N ILE A 27 -15.94 -2.48 10.73
CA ILE A 27 -15.38 -1.79 9.54
C ILE A 27 -14.03 -1.11 9.80
N ALA A 28 -13.68 -0.77 11.04
CA ALA A 28 -12.45 -0.04 11.40
C ALA A 28 -11.17 -0.70 10.85
N ASP A 29 -11.08 -2.03 10.90
CA ASP A 29 -9.95 -2.82 10.38
C ASP A 29 -9.73 -2.72 8.86
N PHE A 30 -10.73 -2.23 8.12
CA PHE A 30 -10.68 -2.14 6.66
C PHE A 30 -10.32 -0.75 6.15
N LEU A 31 -10.25 0.24 7.07
CA LEU A 31 -9.99 1.63 6.74
C LEU A 31 -8.51 1.83 6.41
N GLU A 32 -8.28 2.56 5.32
CA GLU A 32 -6.98 2.87 4.75
C GLU A 32 -6.81 4.38 4.66
N LEU A 33 -5.57 4.87 4.58
CA LEU A 33 -5.33 6.28 4.26
C LEU A 33 -5.54 6.52 2.75
N PRO A 34 -6.32 7.53 2.34
CA PRO A 34 -6.44 7.91 0.93
C PRO A 34 -5.09 8.23 0.26
N LEU A 35 -4.22 8.94 0.98
CA LEU A 35 -2.88 9.32 0.54
C LEU A 35 -1.87 9.06 1.66
N SER A 36 -0.60 8.82 1.32
CA SER A 36 0.45 8.68 2.33
C SER A 36 0.79 10.03 2.95
N LEU A 37 0.93 10.07 4.28
CA LEU A 37 1.37 11.26 5.02
C LEU A 37 2.90 11.47 4.97
N SER A 38 3.66 10.50 4.46
CA SER A 38 5.13 10.49 4.45
C SER A 38 5.77 11.26 3.26
N GLY A 39 5.10 12.28 2.73
CA GLY A 39 5.57 13.08 1.60
C GLY A 39 6.37 14.31 2.04
N LYS A 40 7.19 14.88 1.14
CA LYS A 40 7.85 16.18 1.38
C LYS A 40 6.87 17.36 1.46
N GLU A 41 5.69 17.20 0.86
CA GLU A 41 4.61 18.17 0.85
C GLU A 41 3.37 17.46 1.40
N THR A 42 2.69 18.10 2.35
CA THR A 42 1.43 17.60 2.92
C THR A 42 0.33 17.74 1.86
N PRO A 43 -0.36 16.65 1.48
CA PRO A 43 -1.50 16.74 0.58
C PRO A 43 -2.57 17.70 1.11
N LYS A 44 -3.44 18.20 0.23
CA LYS A 44 -4.62 18.98 0.65
C LYS A 44 -5.90 18.17 0.54
N VAL A 45 -6.89 18.52 1.36
CA VAL A 45 -8.26 18.01 1.31
C VAL A 45 -9.18 19.13 0.88
N ILE A 46 -9.81 18.98 -0.28
CA ILE A 46 -10.88 19.84 -0.77
C ILE A 46 -12.19 19.25 -0.27
N ARG A 47 -12.90 19.98 0.60
CA ARG A 47 -14.16 19.53 1.18
C ARG A 47 -15.32 20.14 0.42
N ILE A 48 -16.20 19.28 -0.08
CA ILE A 48 -17.47 19.66 -0.69
C ILE A 48 -18.55 19.49 0.38
N TRP A 49 -19.15 20.59 0.78
CA TRP A 49 -20.23 20.62 1.75
C TRP A 49 -21.54 20.43 1.00
N CYS A 50 -22.03 19.19 0.96
CA CYS A 50 -23.27 18.86 0.28
C CYS A 50 -24.46 19.45 1.05
N LYS A 51 -25.29 20.22 0.35
CA LYS A 51 -26.53 20.78 0.90
C LYS A 51 -27.57 19.67 0.98
N VAL A 52 -28.15 19.45 2.15
CA VAL A 52 -29.13 18.38 2.40
C VAL A 52 -30.34 18.93 3.15
N SER A 53 -31.54 18.48 2.79
CA SER A 53 -32.80 18.98 3.37
C SER A 53 -33.13 18.36 4.73
N ASP A 54 -32.65 17.14 5.00
CA ASP A 54 -33.04 16.27 6.11
C ASP A 54 -31.86 15.78 6.98
N VAL A 55 -30.83 16.63 7.18
CA VAL A 55 -29.60 16.26 7.91
C VAL A 55 -29.87 15.69 9.31
N LYS A 56 -30.74 16.30 10.11
CA LYS A 56 -30.98 15.84 11.50
C LYS A 56 -31.62 14.45 11.55
N GLU A 57 -32.58 14.20 10.65
CA GLU A 57 -33.32 12.94 10.58
C GLU A 57 -32.42 11.81 10.07
N THR A 58 -31.65 12.08 9.02
CA THR A 58 -30.72 11.11 8.40
C THR A 58 -29.48 10.79 9.25
N LEU A 59 -29.11 11.69 10.19
CA LEU A 59 -28.09 11.38 11.21
C LEU A 59 -28.65 10.55 12.38
N ALA A 60 -29.96 10.61 12.62
CA ALA A 60 -30.61 9.82 13.66
C ALA A 60 -31.00 8.41 13.17
N ASP A 61 -31.31 8.27 11.87
CA ASP A 61 -31.72 7.00 11.25
C ASP A 61 -30.90 6.72 9.97
N GLU A 62 -30.03 5.71 10.06
CA GLU A 62 -29.17 5.26 8.95
C GLU A 62 -29.92 4.62 7.77
N THR A 63 -31.23 4.37 7.91
CA THR A 63 -32.08 3.80 6.85
C THR A 63 -32.68 4.87 5.94
N LEU A 64 -32.68 6.14 6.36
CA LEU A 64 -33.21 7.23 5.56
C LEU A 64 -32.20 7.67 4.49
N PRO A 65 -32.63 7.75 3.21
CA PRO A 65 -31.76 8.24 2.14
C PRO A 65 -31.52 9.74 2.28
N LEU A 66 -30.28 10.17 2.08
CA LEU A 66 -29.89 11.58 2.06
C LEU A 66 -30.43 12.26 0.80
N ASP A 67 -31.05 13.42 0.99
CA ASP A 67 -31.54 14.25 -0.11
C ASP A 67 -30.53 15.35 -0.47
N ILE A 68 -29.61 15.06 -1.40
CA ILE A 68 -28.59 16.03 -1.81
C ILE A 68 -29.19 17.04 -2.79
N GLN A 69 -29.31 18.28 -2.34
CA GLN A 69 -29.90 19.40 -3.09
C GLN A 69 -28.85 20.25 -3.83
N GLY A 70 -27.56 20.01 -3.61
CA GLY A 70 -26.47 20.75 -4.24
C GLY A 70 -25.26 20.93 -3.33
N ILE A 71 -24.60 22.08 -3.43
CA ILE A 71 -23.37 22.40 -2.69
C ILE A 71 -23.56 23.70 -1.92
N GLU A 72 -23.41 23.64 -0.60
CA GLU A 72 -23.44 24.81 0.27
C GLU A 72 -22.15 25.63 0.13
N LYS A 73 -20.98 24.98 0.26
CA LYS A 73 -19.66 25.59 0.05
C LYS A 73 -18.59 24.57 -0.32
N ILE A 74 -17.48 25.08 -0.84
CA ILE A 74 -16.26 24.34 -1.10
C ILE A 74 -15.15 25.05 -0.35
N ASP A 75 -14.34 24.30 0.40
CA ASP A 75 -13.14 24.84 1.04
C ASP A 75 -11.98 23.83 0.94
N CYS A 76 -10.81 24.23 1.41
CA CYS A 76 -9.59 23.45 1.32
C CYS A 76 -8.83 23.50 2.65
N ILE A 77 -8.41 22.34 3.15
CA ILE A 77 -7.63 22.20 4.38
C ILE A 77 -6.39 21.33 4.15
N GLU A 78 -5.44 21.38 5.08
CA GLU A 78 -4.30 20.47 5.07
C GLU A 78 -4.72 19.04 5.46
N TYR A 79 -4.17 18.05 4.76
CA TYR A 79 -4.43 16.64 5.05
C TYR A 79 -3.71 16.23 6.34
N GLY A 80 -4.49 15.89 7.36
CA GLY A 80 -3.97 15.61 8.70
C GLY A 80 -3.75 16.85 9.57
N ALA A 81 -4.45 17.95 9.28
CA ALA A 81 -4.42 19.16 10.12
C ALA A 81 -4.65 18.82 11.62
N GLY A 82 -3.71 19.21 12.48
CA GLY A 82 -3.75 18.88 13.93
C GLY A 82 -2.41 18.95 14.69
N GLY A 83 -1.29 19.24 14.01
CA GLY A 83 0.05 19.37 14.62
C GLY A 83 1.11 18.58 13.85
N ASP A 84 2.35 18.56 14.34
CA ASP A 84 3.49 17.88 13.69
C ASP A 84 3.30 16.36 13.54
N ASN A 85 2.36 15.76 14.30
CA ASN A 85 2.02 14.35 14.28
C ASN A 85 0.51 14.16 14.01
N PRO A 86 0.09 14.00 12.74
CA PRO A 86 -1.32 13.75 12.39
C PRO A 86 -1.82 12.42 13.00
N ASP A 87 -3.01 12.46 13.60
CA ASP A 87 -3.69 11.26 14.11
C ASP A 87 -4.22 10.41 12.94
N ILE A 88 -3.47 9.37 12.59
CA ILE A 88 -3.77 8.45 11.48
C ILE A 88 -5.13 7.77 11.65
N GLU A 89 -5.48 7.37 12.87
CA GLU A 89 -6.74 6.66 13.13
C GLU A 89 -7.93 7.59 13.03
N LYS A 90 -7.79 8.82 13.52
CA LYS A 90 -8.79 9.86 13.30
C LYS A 90 -9.02 10.10 11.81
N ILE A 91 -7.95 10.25 11.01
CA ILE A 91 -8.07 10.47 9.56
C ILE A 91 -8.75 9.29 8.86
N LYS A 92 -8.39 8.05 9.20
CA LYS A 92 -9.03 6.84 8.66
C LYS A 92 -10.52 6.83 8.97
N LYS A 93 -10.90 7.12 10.23
CA LYS A 93 -12.29 7.17 10.67
C LYS A 93 -13.06 8.28 9.97
N GLU A 94 -12.56 9.52 9.98
CA GLU A 94 -13.17 10.66 9.29
C GLU A 94 -13.36 10.38 7.80
N THR A 95 -12.31 9.96 7.10
CA THR A 95 -12.40 9.74 5.65
C THR A 95 -13.18 8.50 5.26
N LEU A 96 -13.37 7.53 6.16
CA LEU A 96 -14.04 6.24 5.90
C LEU A 96 -13.48 5.54 4.65
N TYR A 97 -12.19 5.69 4.35
CA TYR A 97 -11.64 5.32 3.05
C TYR A 97 -11.19 3.87 2.97
N LYS A 98 -11.46 3.25 1.82
CA LYS A 98 -10.81 2.01 1.38
C LYS A 98 -10.61 2.07 -0.13
N LYS A 99 -9.44 1.66 -0.62
CA LYS A 99 -9.18 1.65 -2.06
C LYS A 99 -10.08 0.64 -2.77
N PRO A 100 -10.90 1.06 -3.76
CA PRO A 100 -11.71 0.13 -4.55
C PRO A 100 -10.82 -0.68 -5.50
N LYS A 101 -11.31 -1.83 -5.95
CA LYS A 101 -10.65 -2.63 -6.98
C LYS A 101 -10.64 -1.88 -8.32
N SER A 102 -9.66 -2.16 -9.18
CA SER A 102 -9.48 -1.40 -10.43
C SER A 102 -10.66 -1.54 -11.40
N ASN A 103 -11.41 -2.62 -11.29
CA ASN A 103 -12.47 -3.04 -12.22
C ASN A 103 -13.90 -2.73 -11.75
N VAL A 104 -14.08 -2.04 -10.62
CA VAL A 104 -15.41 -1.65 -10.14
C VAL A 104 -15.77 -0.22 -10.55
N THR A 105 -17.07 0.02 -10.73
CA THR A 105 -17.67 1.33 -11.02
C THR A 105 -18.25 1.98 -9.75
N TRP A 106 -17.74 1.62 -8.58
CA TRP A 106 -18.18 2.15 -7.31
C TRP A 106 -17.00 2.29 -6.35
N SER A 107 -17.15 3.12 -5.33
CA SER A 107 -16.21 3.30 -4.22
C SER A 107 -16.89 3.03 -2.89
N TYR A 108 -16.09 2.76 -1.86
CA TYR A 108 -16.58 2.57 -0.49
C TYR A 108 -17.00 3.87 0.21
N THR A 109 -16.55 5.00 -0.33
CA THR A 109 -16.63 6.33 0.28
C THR A 109 -16.96 7.34 -0.80
N PRO A 110 -17.75 8.41 -0.51
CA PRO A 110 -17.94 9.50 -1.45
C PRO A 110 -16.70 10.40 -1.39
N LEU A 111 -15.58 9.88 -1.90
CA LEU A 111 -14.26 10.50 -1.91
C LEU A 111 -13.57 10.16 -3.23
N TYR A 112 -12.94 11.16 -3.85
CA TYR A 112 -12.20 11.02 -5.08
C TYR A 112 -10.77 11.59 -4.94
N ILE A 113 -9.77 10.84 -5.40
CA ILE A 113 -8.37 11.28 -5.35
C ILE A 113 -8.03 11.99 -6.67
N LEU A 114 -7.72 13.28 -6.58
CA LEU A 114 -7.21 14.08 -7.68
C LEU A 114 -5.70 13.81 -7.82
N THR A 115 -5.35 12.92 -8.74
CA THR A 115 -3.96 12.50 -8.96
C THR A 115 -3.19 13.41 -9.91
N GLY A 116 -1.94 13.72 -9.54
CA GLY A 116 -0.99 14.47 -10.37
C GLY A 116 -0.42 15.68 -9.64
N LYS A 117 0.78 16.12 -10.04
CA LYS A 117 1.16 17.53 -9.82
C LYS A 117 0.34 18.32 -10.84
N SER A 118 -0.32 19.40 -10.44
CA SER A 118 -0.61 20.46 -11.40
C SER A 118 0.76 20.96 -11.86
N LYS A 119 1.38 20.28 -12.84
CA LYS A 119 2.55 20.82 -13.53
C LYS A 119 2.21 22.26 -13.83
N LYS A 120 3.14 23.19 -13.56
CA LYS A 120 3.14 24.65 -13.84
C LYS A 120 2.30 25.10 -15.07
N ASN A 121 1.02 24.82 -15.09
CA ASN A 121 0.14 24.86 -16.24
C ASN A 121 -0.89 25.93 -15.94
N LYS A 122 -1.29 26.62 -17.01
CA LYS A 122 -2.31 27.64 -16.98
C LYS A 122 -3.62 27.04 -16.45
N SER A 123 -4.42 27.84 -15.74
CA SER A 123 -5.73 27.44 -15.19
C SER A 123 -6.59 26.64 -16.20
N SER A 124 -6.51 27.00 -17.49
CA SER A 124 -7.17 26.31 -18.60
C SER A 124 -6.99 24.79 -18.63
N ASP A 125 -5.79 24.28 -18.30
CA ASP A 125 -5.48 22.85 -18.40
C ASP A 125 -6.13 22.06 -17.25
N VAL A 126 -6.25 22.67 -16.07
CA VAL A 126 -6.91 22.06 -14.90
C VAL A 126 -8.42 22.02 -15.11
N HIS A 127 -8.99 23.07 -15.69
CA HIS A 127 -10.40 23.09 -16.11
C HIS A 127 -10.69 22.00 -17.14
N GLU A 128 -9.84 21.84 -18.16
CA GLU A 128 -9.97 20.78 -19.16
C GLU A 128 -9.85 19.38 -18.53
N ASP A 129 -8.95 19.18 -17.57
CA ASP A 129 -8.82 17.91 -16.86
C ASP A 129 -10.08 17.59 -16.01
N LEU A 130 -10.67 18.60 -15.37
CA LEU A 130 -11.88 18.45 -14.56
C LEU A 130 -13.11 18.17 -15.42
N ALA A 131 -13.39 19.05 -16.39
CA ALA A 131 -14.66 19.14 -17.09
C ALA A 131 -14.58 18.95 -18.62
N GLY A 132 -13.39 18.73 -19.18
CA GLY A 132 -13.18 18.59 -20.63
C GLY A 132 -13.16 19.94 -21.35
N LYS A 133 -12.83 19.92 -22.65
CA LYS A 133 -12.92 21.11 -23.50
C LYS A 133 -14.38 21.50 -23.65
N ASP A 134 -14.68 22.78 -23.45
CA ASP A 134 -16.04 23.35 -23.53
C ASP A 134 -17.05 22.71 -22.55
N GLY A 135 -16.58 22.06 -21.47
CA GLY A 135 -17.46 21.44 -20.46
C GLY A 135 -18.05 20.09 -20.87
N ASN A 136 -17.53 19.43 -21.89
CA ASN A 136 -18.06 18.16 -22.43
C ASN A 136 -17.80 16.90 -21.57
N TRP A 137 -17.70 17.04 -20.24
CA TRP A 137 -17.33 15.96 -19.34
C TRP A 137 -18.29 14.76 -19.36
N ARG A 138 -19.57 14.97 -19.67
CA ARG A 138 -20.60 13.92 -19.67
C ARG A 138 -20.29 12.79 -20.66
N GLU A 139 -19.63 13.12 -21.78
CA GLU A 139 -19.26 12.16 -22.83
C GLU A 139 -17.78 11.78 -22.78
N ASN A 140 -16.94 12.64 -22.18
CA ASN A 140 -15.51 12.43 -22.12
C ASN A 140 -15.08 11.59 -20.90
N ARG A 141 -14.89 10.29 -21.14
CA ARG A 141 -14.46 9.30 -20.13
C ARG A 141 -13.12 9.58 -19.43
N LYS A 142 -12.30 10.50 -19.97
CA LYS A 142 -10.99 10.84 -19.43
C LYS A 142 -11.07 11.90 -18.34
N THR A 143 -12.10 12.74 -18.34
CA THR A 143 -12.29 13.84 -17.37
C THR A 143 -12.45 13.33 -15.94
N ARG A 144 -12.13 14.19 -14.97
CA ARG A 144 -12.32 13.85 -13.55
C ARG A 144 -13.80 13.80 -13.18
N PHE A 145 -14.63 14.71 -13.70
CA PHE A 145 -16.08 14.70 -13.43
C PHE A 145 -16.77 13.44 -13.93
N TYR A 146 -16.44 12.95 -15.15
CA TYR A 146 -16.99 11.69 -15.63
C TYR A 146 -16.64 10.53 -14.69
N LYS A 147 -15.36 10.41 -14.31
CA LYS A 147 -14.88 9.33 -13.44
C LYS A 147 -15.49 9.42 -12.05
N MET A 148 -15.63 10.61 -11.50
CA MET A 148 -16.24 10.84 -10.19
C MET A 148 -17.72 10.46 -10.18
N ARG A 149 -18.49 10.92 -11.18
CA ARG A 149 -19.88 10.50 -11.37
C ARG A 149 -20.01 8.98 -11.43
N THR A 150 -19.26 8.36 -12.34
CA THR A 150 -19.43 6.93 -12.69
C THR A 150 -18.76 5.95 -11.75
N ARG A 151 -17.74 6.36 -10.98
CA ARG A 151 -16.98 5.45 -10.10
C ARG A 151 -17.16 5.74 -8.61
N VAL A 152 -17.75 6.87 -8.25
CA VAL A 152 -17.93 7.28 -6.84
C VAL A 152 -19.40 7.51 -6.56
N LEU A 153 -20.01 8.52 -7.19
CA LEU A 153 -21.28 9.09 -6.74
C LEU A 153 -22.51 8.27 -7.16
N GLN A 154 -22.52 7.74 -8.39
CA GLN A 154 -23.67 6.98 -8.93
C GLN A 154 -24.09 5.81 -8.03
N ALA A 155 -23.13 5.12 -7.40
CA ALA A 155 -23.40 3.98 -6.54
C ALA A 155 -24.19 4.33 -5.26
N TYR A 156 -24.13 5.58 -4.79
CA TYR A 156 -24.86 6.02 -3.59
C TYR A 156 -26.35 6.17 -3.88
N GLU A 157 -26.71 6.63 -5.07
CA GLU A 157 -28.11 6.68 -5.51
C GLU A 157 -28.64 5.27 -5.83
N GLU A 158 -27.86 4.46 -6.54
CA GLU A 158 -28.24 3.07 -6.89
C GLU A 158 -28.42 2.15 -5.68
N SER A 159 -27.72 2.43 -4.58
CA SER A 159 -27.83 1.67 -3.32
C SER A 159 -28.88 2.23 -2.36
N GLY A 160 -29.58 3.31 -2.74
CA GLY A 160 -30.58 3.94 -1.90
C GLY A 160 -30.01 4.71 -0.70
N VAL A 161 -28.71 5.02 -0.72
CA VAL A 161 -28.09 5.92 0.29
C VAL A 161 -28.47 7.36 0.01
N TRP A 162 -28.61 7.73 -1.26
CA TRP A 162 -29.10 9.02 -1.72
C TRP A 162 -30.46 8.90 -2.38
N LYS A 163 -31.30 9.94 -2.28
CA LYS A 163 -32.58 10.00 -3.01
C LYS A 163 -32.33 10.13 -4.52
N PRO A 164 -33.20 9.56 -5.37
CA PRO A 164 -33.11 9.74 -6.81
C PRO A 164 -32.98 11.20 -7.24
N GLY A 165 -32.04 11.51 -8.13
CA GLY A 165 -31.74 12.88 -8.60
C GLY A 165 -30.67 13.62 -7.80
N SER A 166 -30.32 13.15 -6.59
CA SER A 166 -29.29 13.75 -5.73
C SER A 166 -27.94 13.88 -6.43
N MET A 167 -27.51 12.82 -7.13
CA MET A 167 -26.23 12.80 -7.83
C MET A 167 -26.19 13.80 -8.99
N GLU A 168 -27.30 13.96 -9.71
CA GLU A 168 -27.37 14.90 -10.83
C GLU A 168 -27.36 16.36 -10.34
N HIS A 169 -28.12 16.70 -9.29
CA HIS A 169 -28.08 18.03 -8.68
C HIS A 169 -26.66 18.41 -8.20
N LEU A 170 -25.99 17.47 -7.53
CA LEU A 170 -24.62 17.65 -7.06
C LEU A 170 -23.63 17.90 -8.22
N MET A 171 -23.73 17.11 -9.30
CA MET A 171 -22.86 17.27 -10.47
C MET A 171 -23.12 18.58 -11.22
N GLN A 172 -24.37 19.03 -11.32
CA GLN A 172 -24.71 20.31 -11.93
C GLN A 172 -24.16 21.51 -11.14
N GLU A 173 -24.22 21.45 -9.80
CA GLU A 173 -23.63 22.49 -8.96
C GLU A 173 -22.09 22.46 -8.99
N LEU A 174 -21.48 21.27 -9.09
CA LEU A 174 -20.04 21.15 -9.30
C LEU A 174 -19.59 21.78 -10.62
N GLU A 175 -20.37 21.58 -11.69
CA GLU A 175 -20.10 22.18 -13.00
C GLU A 175 -20.08 23.71 -12.92
N LYS A 176 -21.06 24.31 -12.23
CA LYS A 176 -21.10 25.76 -11.98
C LYS A 176 -19.94 26.26 -11.11
N LYS A 177 -19.45 25.43 -10.17
CA LYS A 177 -18.35 25.77 -9.24
C LYS A 177 -16.98 25.23 -9.68
N THR A 178 -16.82 24.87 -10.97
CA THR A 178 -15.57 24.29 -11.49
C THR A 178 -14.36 25.20 -11.27
N GLU A 179 -14.52 26.53 -11.38
CA GLU A 179 -13.44 27.50 -11.16
C GLU A 179 -12.92 27.50 -9.72
N ILE A 180 -13.83 27.46 -8.74
CA ILE A 180 -13.46 27.38 -7.32
C ILE A 180 -12.69 26.08 -7.05
N LEU A 181 -13.17 24.96 -7.59
CA LEU A 181 -12.52 23.67 -7.45
C LEU A 181 -11.14 23.63 -8.12
N ALA A 182 -11.01 24.20 -9.32
CA ALA A 182 -9.75 24.29 -10.04
C ALA A 182 -8.72 25.11 -9.25
N ASN A 183 -9.11 26.26 -8.70
CA ASN A 183 -8.24 27.10 -7.88
C ASN A 183 -7.69 26.35 -6.67
N HIS A 184 -8.55 25.66 -5.90
CA HIS A 184 -8.09 24.86 -4.76
C HIS A 184 -7.18 23.70 -5.16
N TRP A 185 -7.41 23.07 -6.32
CA TRP A 185 -6.54 22.00 -6.80
C TRP A 185 -5.17 22.53 -7.27
N ILE A 186 -5.14 23.69 -7.94
CA ILE A 186 -3.90 24.39 -8.31
C ILE A 186 -3.11 24.76 -7.05
N GLU A 187 -3.78 25.34 -6.05
CA GLU A 187 -3.18 25.71 -4.76
C GLU A 187 -2.64 24.51 -3.99
N ALA A 188 -3.18 23.30 -4.20
CA ALA A 188 -2.64 22.09 -3.58
C ALA A 188 -1.27 21.70 -4.14
N ASN A 189 -0.98 22.06 -5.40
CA ASN A 189 0.27 21.80 -6.12
C ASN A 189 0.75 20.32 -6.09
N THR A 190 -0.14 19.41 -5.67
CA THR A 190 0.11 18.01 -5.37
C THR A 190 -1.17 17.21 -5.60
N SER A 191 -1.15 15.92 -5.29
CA SER A 191 -2.38 15.14 -5.29
C SER A 191 -3.28 15.59 -4.13
N ALA A 192 -4.55 15.85 -4.42
CA ALA A 192 -5.52 16.33 -3.44
C ALA A 192 -6.64 15.30 -3.24
N ILE A 193 -7.22 15.31 -2.05
CA ILE A 193 -8.39 14.49 -1.71
C ILE A 193 -9.62 15.37 -1.87
N LEU A 194 -10.55 14.96 -2.74
CA LEU A 194 -11.86 15.58 -2.86
C LEU A 194 -12.87 14.75 -2.06
N VAL A 195 -13.42 15.31 -0.98
CA VAL A 195 -14.31 14.59 -0.07
C VAL A 195 -15.68 15.26 -0.01
N PHE A 196 -16.73 14.44 -0.07
CA PHE A 196 -18.12 14.90 0.01
C PHE A 196 -18.66 14.61 1.42
N GLY A 197 -18.94 15.67 2.16
CA GLY A 197 -19.50 15.59 3.51
C GLY A 197 -20.69 16.52 3.67
N LEU A 198 -21.20 16.62 4.89
CA LEU A 198 -22.43 17.37 5.19
C LEU A 198 -22.14 18.54 6.15
N PRO A 199 -22.94 19.60 6.15
CA PRO A 199 -22.94 20.57 7.25
C PRO A 199 -23.47 19.93 8.53
N SER A 200 -22.75 20.09 9.65
CA SER A 200 -23.26 19.71 10.98
C SER A 200 -24.38 20.65 11.42
N PRO A 201 -25.44 20.15 12.08
CA PRO A 201 -26.44 21.00 12.73
C PRO A 201 -25.88 22.00 13.74
N THR A 202 -24.70 21.72 14.32
CA THR A 202 -24.02 22.57 15.30
C THR A 202 -22.99 23.52 14.68
N GLY A 203 -22.89 23.55 13.35
CA GLY A 203 -21.79 24.17 12.62
C GLY A 203 -20.56 23.26 12.54
N GLY A 204 -19.93 23.21 11.37
CA GLY A 204 -18.77 22.34 11.09
C GLY A 204 -19.02 21.32 9.98
N PHE A 205 -17.95 20.69 9.51
CA PHE A 205 -18.00 19.69 8.44
C PHE A 205 -18.16 18.29 9.05
N LEU A 206 -19.22 17.59 8.68
CA LEU A 206 -19.38 16.18 8.95
C LEU A 206 -18.64 15.39 7.88
N TRP A 207 -17.66 14.62 8.33
CA TRP A 207 -16.89 13.76 7.46
C TRP A 207 -17.68 12.52 7.06
N PRO A 208 -17.29 11.81 5.99
CA PRO A 208 -17.97 10.57 5.61
C PRO A 208 -18.12 9.55 6.74
N GLY A 209 -17.12 9.46 7.62
CA GLY A 209 -17.14 8.60 8.79
C GLY A 209 -18.15 8.97 9.84
N ASP A 210 -18.55 10.25 9.93
CA ASP A 210 -19.54 10.73 10.90
C ASP A 210 -20.97 10.39 10.46
N ILE A 211 -21.18 10.10 9.18
CA ILE A 211 -22.50 9.93 8.55
C ILE A 211 -22.92 8.45 8.61
N PRO A 212 -24.00 8.09 9.35
CA PRO A 212 -24.39 6.69 9.56
C PRO A 212 -24.68 5.91 8.28
N SER A 213 -25.42 6.50 7.35
CA SER A 213 -25.79 5.87 6.07
C SER A 213 -24.56 5.52 5.22
N TYR A 214 -23.48 6.30 5.31
CA TYR A 214 -22.20 5.98 4.65
C TYR A 214 -21.47 4.82 5.32
N ARG A 215 -21.45 4.75 6.66
CA ARG A 215 -20.88 3.61 7.39
C ARG A 215 -21.62 2.31 7.07
N LYS A 216 -22.96 2.36 7.01
CA LYS A 216 -23.81 1.24 6.61
C LYS A 216 -23.49 0.78 5.18
N TYR A 217 -23.47 1.69 4.22
CA TYR A 217 -23.09 1.41 2.84
C TYR A 217 -21.71 0.77 2.73
N PHE A 218 -20.72 1.29 3.46
CA PHE A 218 -19.37 0.73 3.51
C PHE A 218 -19.40 -0.74 3.97
N LYS A 219 -20.11 -1.02 5.07
CA LYS A 219 -20.25 -2.36 5.65
C LYS A 219 -20.88 -3.35 4.67
N GLU A 220 -21.94 -2.94 3.98
CA GLU A 220 -22.62 -3.74 2.94
C GLU A 220 -21.72 -4.03 1.73
N LYS A 221 -20.81 -3.12 1.37
CA LYS A 221 -19.84 -3.36 0.29
C LYS A 221 -18.72 -4.32 0.69
N ILE A 222 -18.29 -4.33 1.95
CA ILE A 222 -17.30 -5.29 2.45
C ILE A 222 -17.89 -6.70 2.55
N TYR A 223 -19.12 -6.78 3.08
CA TYR A 223 -19.85 -8.03 3.27
C TYR A 223 -21.20 -7.96 2.56
N PRO A 224 -21.25 -8.20 1.24
CA PRO A 224 -22.50 -8.21 0.52
C PRO A 224 -23.43 -9.27 1.12
N SER A 225 -24.53 -8.82 1.72
CA SER A 225 -25.62 -9.71 2.10
C SER A 225 -26.14 -10.40 0.84
N SER A 226 -26.46 -11.70 0.92
CA SER A 226 -27.02 -12.47 -0.21
C SER A 226 -28.35 -11.92 -0.75
N SER A 227 -28.92 -10.90 -0.11
CA SER A 227 -30.20 -10.28 -0.43
C SER A 227 -30.17 -9.22 -1.53
N SER A 228 -29.03 -8.61 -1.88
CA SER A 228 -28.98 -7.44 -2.78
C SER A 228 -28.57 -7.75 -4.23
N THR A 229 -28.28 -9.01 -4.57
CA THR A 229 -28.03 -9.42 -5.96
C THR A 229 -28.92 -10.62 -6.29
N ARG A 230 -29.68 -10.52 -7.40
CA ARG A 230 -30.67 -11.50 -7.92
C ARG A 230 -30.48 -12.92 -7.39
N LYS A 231 -31.55 -13.46 -6.79
CA LYS A 231 -31.76 -14.87 -6.43
C LYS A 231 -31.23 -15.82 -7.52
N LYS A 232 -29.94 -16.17 -7.46
CA LYS A 232 -29.49 -17.51 -7.77
C LYS A 232 -29.38 -18.17 -6.42
N SER A 233 -30.31 -19.08 -6.13
CA SER A 233 -30.26 -19.95 -4.97
C SER A 233 -28.86 -20.53 -4.85
N LEU A 234 -28.06 -20.01 -3.90
CA LEU A 234 -26.91 -20.78 -3.47
C LEU A 234 -27.46 -22.10 -2.90
N PRO A 235 -26.85 -23.24 -3.21
CA PRO A 235 -27.14 -24.47 -2.49
C PRO A 235 -27.11 -24.19 -0.99
N ASN A 236 -28.09 -24.69 -0.23
CA ASN A 236 -28.03 -24.71 1.22
C ASN A 236 -26.79 -25.51 1.63
N PHE A 237 -25.69 -24.83 1.88
CA PHE A 237 -24.47 -25.46 2.36
C PHE A 237 -24.59 -25.59 3.87
N SER A 238 -25.12 -26.71 4.34
CA SER A 238 -25.29 -27.01 5.77
C SER A 238 -24.00 -27.49 6.45
N ALA A 239 -22.94 -27.78 5.70
CA ALA A 239 -21.70 -28.29 6.27
C ALA A 239 -20.87 -27.15 6.91
N PRO A 240 -20.53 -27.26 8.21
CA PRO A 240 -19.62 -26.33 8.86
C PRO A 240 -18.23 -26.42 8.20
N TRP A 241 -17.52 -25.30 8.19
CA TRP A 241 -16.18 -25.20 7.61
C TRP A 241 -15.28 -24.40 8.56
N ARG A 242 -13.96 -24.54 8.41
CA ARG A 242 -12.99 -23.95 9.35
C ARG A 242 -12.21 -22.81 8.72
N CYS A 243 -11.92 -21.80 9.54
CA CYS A 243 -11.12 -20.66 9.13
C CYS A 243 -9.68 -21.13 8.98
N ALA A 244 -9.07 -20.88 7.82
CA ALA A 244 -7.68 -21.28 7.57
C ALA A 244 -6.67 -20.57 8.48
N SER A 245 -7.05 -19.46 9.13
CA SER A 245 -6.15 -18.70 10.02
C SER A 245 -6.33 -18.98 11.51
N CYS A 246 -7.57 -19.16 12.01
CA CYS A 246 -7.82 -19.40 13.44
C CYS A 246 -8.42 -20.77 13.75
N LEU A 247 -8.72 -21.57 12.71
CA LEU A 247 -9.34 -22.90 12.82
C LEU A 247 -10.73 -22.93 13.48
N GLN A 248 -11.30 -21.78 13.82
CA GLN A 248 -12.68 -21.69 14.31
C GLN A 248 -13.65 -22.19 13.25
N GLU A 249 -14.66 -22.94 13.69
CA GLU A 249 -15.76 -23.37 12.87
C GLU A 249 -16.65 -22.17 12.54
N MET A 250 -17.10 -22.11 11.29
CA MET A 250 -18.03 -21.13 10.78
C MET A 250 -19.24 -21.83 10.21
N ASP A 251 -20.39 -21.20 10.41
CA ASP A 251 -21.61 -21.66 9.79
C ASP A 251 -21.53 -21.53 8.27
N GLY A 252 -22.19 -22.45 7.58
CA GLY A 252 -22.19 -22.47 6.13
C GLY A 252 -22.84 -21.24 5.48
N ASN A 253 -23.54 -20.40 6.25
CA ASN A 253 -24.17 -19.16 5.80
C ASN A 253 -23.42 -17.89 6.23
N GLU A 254 -22.36 -17.99 7.03
CA GLU A 254 -21.58 -16.81 7.42
C GLU A 254 -20.82 -16.22 6.22
N PRO A 255 -20.78 -14.88 6.11
CA PRO A 255 -20.00 -14.21 5.08
C PRO A 255 -18.51 -14.50 5.30
N HIS A 256 -17.84 -14.94 4.23
CA HIS A 256 -16.43 -15.28 4.24
C HIS A 256 -15.64 -14.47 3.21
N ALA A 257 -14.35 -14.31 3.48
CA ALA A 257 -13.39 -13.76 2.54
C ALA A 257 -12.27 -14.77 2.32
N ASN A 258 -11.62 -14.71 1.17
CA ASN A 258 -10.42 -15.49 0.89
C ASN A 258 -9.19 -14.60 1.00
N LEU A 259 -8.02 -15.21 1.24
CA LEU A 259 -6.76 -14.48 1.37
C LEU A 259 -6.45 -13.57 0.17
N ASN A 260 -6.93 -13.93 -1.03
CA ASN A 260 -6.76 -13.13 -2.25
C ASN A 260 -7.45 -11.76 -2.24
N LYS A 261 -8.36 -11.52 -1.28
CA LYS A 261 -8.95 -10.20 -1.05
C LYS A 261 -7.98 -9.25 -0.33
N ILE A 262 -6.97 -9.80 0.34
CA ILE A 262 -5.95 -9.08 1.11
C ILE A 262 -4.62 -9.04 0.35
N PHE A 263 -4.20 -10.19 -0.20
CA PHE A 263 -2.94 -10.36 -0.93
C PHE A 263 -3.21 -10.85 -2.34
N THR A 264 -3.04 -9.97 -3.34
CA THR A 264 -3.48 -10.29 -4.70
C THR A 264 -2.49 -11.16 -5.47
N PHE A 265 -1.32 -11.47 -4.90
CA PHE A 265 -0.44 -12.55 -5.39
C PHE A 265 -1.08 -13.94 -5.25
N SER A 266 -2.06 -14.08 -4.36
CA SER A 266 -2.78 -15.32 -4.09
C SER A 266 -3.84 -15.59 -5.18
N THR A 267 -3.42 -15.79 -6.43
CA THR A 267 -4.34 -15.93 -7.57
C THR A 267 -4.90 -17.34 -7.64
N PHE A 268 -6.17 -17.49 -7.27
CA PHE A 268 -6.90 -18.76 -7.21
C PHE A 268 -7.81 -18.97 -8.42
N ASP A 269 -7.83 -18.03 -9.35
CA ASP A 269 -8.69 -17.93 -10.52
C ASP A 269 -8.04 -18.50 -11.80
N LYS A 270 -6.75 -18.88 -11.76
CA LYS A 270 -6.06 -19.46 -12.93
C LYS A 270 -6.35 -20.96 -13.06
N PRO A 271 -6.83 -21.43 -14.23
CA PRO A 271 -7.01 -22.86 -14.52
C PRO A 271 -5.72 -23.64 -14.23
N GLY A 272 -5.82 -24.76 -13.49
CA GLY A 272 -4.68 -25.60 -13.11
C GLY A 272 -3.97 -25.23 -11.82
N PHE A 273 -4.26 -24.06 -11.21
CA PHE A 273 -3.67 -23.68 -9.91
C PHE A 273 -4.35 -24.35 -8.72
N LEU A 274 -5.60 -24.79 -8.90
CA LEU A 274 -6.37 -25.52 -7.90
C LEU A 274 -6.77 -26.89 -8.47
N PRO A 275 -6.25 -28.00 -7.91
CA PRO A 275 -6.74 -29.33 -8.23
C PRO A 275 -8.25 -29.40 -7.96
N GLY A 276 -9.05 -29.64 -9.00
CA GLY A 276 -10.50 -29.81 -8.88
C GLY A 276 -11.36 -28.54 -8.99
N ALA A 277 -10.80 -27.40 -9.42
CA ALA A 277 -11.59 -26.24 -9.84
C ALA A 277 -12.03 -26.38 -11.31
N SER A 278 -13.09 -27.16 -11.57
CA SER A 278 -13.76 -27.10 -12.87
C SER A 278 -14.61 -25.83 -12.96
N GLN A 279 -14.75 -25.27 -14.18
CA GLN A 279 -15.46 -24.01 -14.44
C GLN A 279 -16.92 -23.98 -13.92
N ASP A 280 -17.51 -25.14 -13.63
CA ASP A 280 -18.91 -25.30 -13.25
C ASP A 280 -19.20 -25.17 -11.74
N SER A 281 -18.19 -24.95 -10.89
CA SER A 281 -18.34 -24.96 -9.41
C SER A 281 -18.03 -23.62 -8.73
N GLY A 282 -18.48 -22.52 -9.36
CA GLY A 282 -18.09 -21.13 -9.04
C GLY A 282 -18.24 -20.64 -7.59
N ASN A 283 -19.00 -21.33 -6.72
CA ASN A 283 -19.12 -21.00 -5.28
C ASN A 283 -18.56 -22.09 -4.34
N THR A 284 -18.34 -23.32 -4.82
CA THR A 284 -17.81 -24.42 -4.01
C THR A 284 -16.28 -24.35 -3.91
N VAL A 285 -15.63 -23.78 -4.93
CA VAL A 285 -14.18 -23.60 -4.98
C VAL A 285 -13.71 -22.49 -4.06
N SER A 286 -14.48 -21.41 -3.86
CA SER A 286 -14.04 -20.31 -2.98
C SER A 286 -13.81 -20.77 -1.53
N ARG A 287 -14.64 -21.68 -1.01
CA ARG A 287 -14.47 -22.26 0.34
C ARG A 287 -13.29 -23.22 0.46
N LYS A 288 -12.79 -23.78 -0.65
CA LYS A 288 -11.65 -24.70 -0.62
C LYS A 288 -10.31 -23.99 -0.51
N VAL A 289 -10.32 -22.65 -0.59
CA VAL A 289 -9.12 -21.90 -0.92
C VAL A 289 -8.89 -20.79 0.10
N TRP A 290 -8.16 -21.17 1.15
CA TRP A 290 -7.77 -20.33 2.28
C TRP A 290 -8.89 -19.40 2.80
N PRO A 291 -10.02 -19.97 3.23
CA PRO A 291 -11.17 -19.17 3.58
C PRO A 291 -11.00 -18.62 5.01
N LEU A 292 -11.45 -17.38 5.23
CA LEU A 292 -11.23 -16.61 6.45
C LEU A 292 -12.57 -16.23 7.09
N CYS A 293 -12.65 -16.39 8.41
CA CYS A 293 -13.72 -15.78 9.20
C CYS A 293 -13.62 -14.26 9.17
N ARG A 294 -14.73 -13.59 9.52
CA ARG A 294 -14.83 -12.12 9.55
C ARG A 294 -13.70 -11.46 10.36
N SER A 295 -13.40 -12.01 11.54
CA SER A 295 -12.35 -11.47 12.42
C SER A 295 -10.95 -11.66 11.83
N CYS A 296 -10.63 -12.82 11.26
CA CYS A 296 -9.33 -13.03 10.62
C CYS A 296 -9.15 -12.20 9.36
N HIS A 297 -10.21 -12.01 8.56
CA HIS A 297 -10.19 -11.11 7.41
C HIS A 297 -9.92 -9.67 7.83
N ALA A 298 -10.57 -9.20 8.90
CA ALA A 298 -10.34 -7.90 9.50
C ALA A 298 -8.88 -7.73 9.96
N PHE A 299 -8.39 -8.59 10.87
CA PHE A 299 -7.03 -8.47 11.40
C PHE A 299 -5.94 -8.57 10.32
N LEU A 300 -6.11 -9.45 9.33
CA LEU A 300 -5.15 -9.56 8.23
C LEU A 300 -5.20 -8.34 7.30
N SER A 301 -6.38 -7.75 7.06
CA SER A 301 -6.52 -6.51 6.29
C SER A 301 -5.84 -5.34 7.00
N ARG A 302 -6.10 -5.17 8.31
CA ARG A 302 -5.41 -4.18 9.15
C ARG A 302 -3.90 -4.39 9.14
N GLY A 303 -3.45 -5.63 9.35
CA GLY A 303 -2.02 -5.97 9.31
C GLY A 303 -1.38 -5.70 7.95
N ARG A 304 -2.09 -5.90 6.84
CA ARG A 304 -1.62 -5.54 5.50
C ARG A 304 -1.49 -4.03 5.33
N SER A 305 -2.52 -3.27 5.70
CA SER A 305 -2.48 -1.80 5.68
C SER A 305 -1.36 -1.25 6.57
N TYR A 306 -1.11 -1.88 7.72
CA TYR A 306 0.01 -1.54 8.60
C TYR A 306 1.36 -1.75 7.91
N ILE A 307 1.54 -2.88 7.22
CA ILE A 307 2.76 -3.16 6.44
C ILE A 307 2.94 -2.14 5.32
N ASP A 308 1.89 -1.85 4.54
CA ASP A 308 1.95 -0.84 3.48
C ASP A 308 2.35 0.55 4.02
N ASN A 309 1.92 0.86 5.26
CA ASN A 309 2.14 2.16 5.89
C ASN A 309 3.43 2.30 6.69
N HIS A 310 4.02 1.22 7.20
CA HIS A 310 5.20 1.29 8.06
C HIS A 310 6.38 0.49 7.51
N TYR A 311 6.12 -0.57 6.75
CA TYR A 311 7.09 -1.59 6.36
C TYR A 311 7.29 -1.77 4.86
N MET A 312 6.80 -0.82 4.05
CA MET A 312 6.99 -0.81 2.61
C MET A 312 7.99 0.26 2.17
N ARG A 313 8.93 -0.15 1.32
CA ARG A 313 9.87 0.75 0.64
C ARG A 313 9.80 0.57 -0.86
N ASN A 314 9.74 1.70 -1.55
CA ASN A 314 9.69 1.72 -3.02
C ASN A 314 11.09 2.03 -3.55
N ASN A 315 11.42 1.49 -4.73
CA ASN A 315 12.63 1.86 -5.49
C ASN A 315 13.98 1.53 -4.82
N ILE A 316 14.04 0.61 -3.84
CA ILE A 316 15.32 0.01 -3.41
C ILE A 316 15.98 -0.71 -4.58
N VAL A 317 15.17 -1.46 -5.33
CA VAL A 317 15.50 -1.96 -6.67
C VAL A 317 14.52 -1.30 -7.64
N ALA A 318 15.04 -0.71 -8.73
CA ALA A 318 14.23 0.06 -9.65
C ALA A 318 13.03 -0.74 -10.19
N GLY A 319 11.83 -0.19 -10.00
CA GLY A 319 10.56 -0.78 -10.42
C GLY A 319 10.04 -1.91 -9.53
N LEU A 320 10.61 -2.12 -8.34
CA LEU A 320 10.11 -3.06 -7.34
C LEU A 320 9.76 -2.32 -6.02
N ASN A 321 8.77 -2.86 -5.34
CA ASN A 321 8.43 -2.58 -3.96
C ASN A 321 9.09 -3.64 -3.07
N LEU A 322 9.48 -3.23 -1.87
CA LEU A 322 10.05 -4.08 -0.84
C LEU A 322 9.17 -4.03 0.41
N PHE A 323 8.68 -5.17 0.86
CA PHE A 323 8.23 -5.32 2.24
C PHE A 323 9.36 -5.84 3.11
N VAL A 324 9.50 -5.26 4.31
CA VAL A 324 10.33 -5.77 5.38
C VAL A 324 9.41 -6.08 6.56
N ILE A 325 8.88 -7.29 6.60
CA ILE A 325 7.88 -7.67 7.59
C ILE A 325 8.61 -8.19 8.83
N PRO A 326 8.54 -7.50 9.98
CA PRO A 326 9.12 -8.02 11.20
C PRO A 326 8.24 -9.10 11.81
N GLU A 327 8.90 -10.12 12.34
CA GLU A 327 8.29 -11.15 13.17
C GLU A 327 9.02 -11.22 14.51
N LEU A 328 8.24 -11.16 15.59
CA LEU A 328 8.74 -11.35 16.95
C LEU A 328 8.90 -12.85 17.21
N LEU A 329 10.11 -13.25 17.59
CA LEU A 329 10.39 -14.62 18.02
C LEU A 329 9.77 -14.94 19.40
N ALA A 330 9.44 -13.90 20.18
CA ALA A 330 8.81 -14.04 21.49
C ALA A 330 7.27 -14.04 21.38
N PRO A 331 6.56 -14.88 22.17
CA PRO A 331 5.10 -14.82 22.26
C PRO A 331 4.62 -13.43 22.67
N SER A 332 3.54 -12.94 22.05
CA SER A 332 2.99 -11.58 22.27
C SER A 332 2.72 -11.21 23.73
N LYS A 333 2.46 -12.20 24.60
CA LYS A 333 2.30 -12.00 26.05
C LYS A 333 3.56 -11.46 26.75
N ASN A 334 4.72 -11.53 26.10
CA ASN A 334 6.01 -11.04 26.60
C ASN A 334 6.45 -9.73 25.92
N LEU A 335 5.56 -8.99 25.25
CA LEU A 335 5.88 -7.67 24.67
C LEU A 335 6.50 -6.69 25.70
N LYS A 336 6.16 -6.82 26.99
CA LYS A 336 6.77 -6.04 28.09
C LYS A 336 8.26 -6.38 28.35
N LYS A 337 8.75 -7.49 27.80
CA LYS A 337 10.16 -7.95 27.88
C LYS A 337 10.93 -7.71 26.59
N VAL A 338 10.27 -7.19 25.56
CA VAL A 338 10.90 -6.79 24.31
C VAL A 338 11.64 -5.48 24.57
N ASP A 339 12.88 -5.38 24.11
CA ASP A 339 13.69 -4.18 24.33
C ASP A 339 13.03 -2.92 23.74
N GLU A 340 13.35 -1.76 24.31
CA GLU A 340 12.76 -0.47 23.93
C GLU A 340 13.03 -0.14 22.45
N GLN A 341 14.19 -0.56 21.92
CA GLN A 341 14.57 -0.34 20.52
C GLN A 341 13.65 -1.10 19.56
N THR A 342 13.36 -2.36 19.86
CA THR A 342 12.44 -3.21 19.11
C THR A 342 11.02 -2.67 19.17
N THR A 343 10.57 -2.21 20.35
CA THR A 343 9.25 -1.57 20.50
C THR A 343 9.14 -0.30 19.67
N HIS A 344 10.19 0.52 19.70
CA HIS A 344 10.26 1.76 18.91
C HIS A 344 10.25 1.47 17.40
N PHE A 345 11.05 0.48 16.95
CA PHE A 345 11.07 0.00 15.58
C PHE A 345 9.70 -0.52 15.13
N LEU A 346 9.01 -1.28 15.99
CA LEU A 346 7.67 -1.82 15.70
C LEU A 346 6.62 -0.71 15.48
N LYS A 347 6.79 0.45 16.13
CA LYS A 347 5.88 1.60 15.99
C LYS A 347 6.23 2.51 14.81
N GLN A 348 7.51 2.83 14.64
CA GLN A 348 7.96 3.77 13.61
C GLN A 348 8.05 3.12 12.22
N GLY A 349 8.42 1.84 12.17
CA GLY A 349 8.68 1.15 10.91
C GLY A 349 9.97 1.61 10.24
N ILE A 350 9.97 1.64 8.91
CA ILE A 350 11.18 1.85 8.09
C ILE A 350 11.03 2.95 7.03
N LYS A 351 9.91 3.68 7.01
CA LYS A 351 9.60 4.59 5.90
C LYS A 351 10.61 5.71 5.71
N THR A 352 11.13 6.26 6.80
CA THR A 352 12.07 7.40 6.83
C THR A 352 13.54 6.99 6.76
N GLU A 353 13.84 5.68 6.82
CA GLU A 353 15.21 5.19 7.00
C GLU A 353 16.04 5.26 5.71
N GLU A 354 17.01 6.16 5.63
CA GLU A 354 17.83 6.29 4.41
C GLU A 354 18.72 5.06 4.17
N ARG A 355 19.30 4.50 5.24
CA ARG A 355 20.18 3.32 5.22
C ARG A 355 19.46 2.11 5.82
N LEU A 356 18.47 1.63 5.09
CA LEU A 356 17.54 0.57 5.51
C LEU A 356 18.24 -0.67 6.06
N PHE A 357 19.14 -1.29 5.30
CA PHE A 357 19.75 -2.56 5.71
C PHE A 357 20.69 -2.39 6.89
N ASN A 358 21.42 -1.28 6.96
CA ASN A 358 22.21 -0.93 8.13
C ASN A 358 21.33 -0.65 9.36
N TYR A 359 20.17 -0.02 9.18
CA TYR A 359 19.21 0.22 10.26
C TYR A 359 18.63 -1.09 10.79
N LEU A 360 18.24 -2.00 9.91
CA LEU A 360 17.77 -3.35 10.27
C LEU A 360 18.86 -4.18 10.96
N ALA A 361 20.12 -4.04 10.52
CA ALA A 361 21.26 -4.68 11.17
C ALA A 361 21.50 -4.19 12.61
N LYS A 362 20.95 -3.05 13.03
CA LYS A 362 21.11 -2.54 14.40
C LYS A 362 20.02 -3.03 15.37
N GLN A 363 18.98 -3.69 14.86
CA GLN A 363 17.86 -4.15 15.68
C GLN A 363 18.26 -5.31 16.61
N GLY A 364 17.46 -5.51 17.66
CA GLY A 364 17.65 -6.59 18.64
C GLY A 364 17.31 -7.96 18.06
N GLU A 365 17.94 -9.01 18.60
CA GLU A 365 17.76 -10.40 18.14
C GLU A 365 16.40 -11.03 18.54
N SER A 366 15.49 -10.24 19.11
CA SER A 366 14.11 -10.64 19.40
C SER A 366 13.22 -10.67 18.15
N LEU A 367 13.74 -10.20 17.03
CA LEU A 367 13.08 -10.11 15.74
C LEU A 367 13.79 -10.93 14.65
N VAL A 368 13.01 -11.41 13.69
CA VAL A 368 13.47 -11.76 12.34
C VAL A 368 12.72 -10.93 11.31
N PHE A 369 13.33 -10.77 10.13
CA PHE A 369 12.75 -10.03 9.02
C PHE A 369 12.42 -10.95 7.85
N HIS A 370 11.22 -10.78 7.31
CA HIS A 370 10.81 -11.38 6.04
C HIS A 370 10.83 -10.33 4.95
N PHE A 371 11.68 -10.52 3.94
CA PHE A 371 11.81 -9.61 2.81
C PHE A 371 10.97 -10.10 1.64
N VAL A 372 10.09 -9.25 1.12
CA VAL A 372 9.30 -9.55 -0.08
C VAL A 372 9.51 -8.46 -1.13
N PHE A 373 10.18 -8.81 -2.22
CA PHE A 373 10.35 -7.96 -3.39
C PHE A 373 9.25 -8.27 -4.39
N TRP A 374 8.42 -7.28 -4.72
CA TRP A 374 7.28 -7.47 -5.60
C TRP A 374 7.02 -6.26 -6.48
N LYS A 375 6.19 -6.42 -7.51
CA LYS A 375 5.68 -5.29 -8.29
C LYS A 375 4.19 -5.46 -8.57
N PRO A 376 3.43 -4.35 -8.68
CA PRO A 376 2.06 -4.42 -9.17
C PRO A 376 2.05 -4.81 -10.65
N ASN A 377 1.20 -5.77 -11.01
CA ASN A 377 0.95 -6.18 -12.38
C ASN A 377 -0.56 -6.31 -12.60
N LYS A 378 -1.19 -5.23 -13.10
CA LYS A 378 -2.66 -5.09 -13.16
C LYS A 378 -3.27 -5.31 -11.76
N ASP A 379 -4.11 -6.32 -11.62
CA ASP A 379 -4.77 -6.69 -10.36
C ASP A 379 -4.00 -7.72 -9.54
N GLN A 380 -2.77 -8.08 -9.93
CA GLN A 380 -1.94 -9.09 -9.26
C GLN A 380 -0.66 -8.49 -8.71
N GLU A 381 -0.24 -8.97 -7.55
CA GLU A 381 1.09 -8.73 -7.00
C GLU A 381 2.03 -9.80 -7.53
N GLN A 382 3.05 -9.41 -8.30
CA GLN A 382 4.06 -10.35 -8.77
C GLN A 382 5.25 -10.35 -7.82
N ILE A 383 5.40 -11.41 -7.04
CA ILE A 383 6.57 -11.63 -6.18
C ILE A 383 7.76 -12.02 -7.07
N HIS A 384 8.88 -11.33 -6.86
CA HIS A 384 10.16 -11.53 -7.55
C HIS A 384 11.19 -12.23 -6.68
N LEU A 385 11.17 -11.98 -5.37
CA LEU A 385 12.02 -12.63 -4.38
C LEU A 385 11.31 -12.57 -3.02
N MET A 386 11.34 -13.68 -2.30
CA MET A 386 10.94 -13.75 -0.90
C MET A 386 12.06 -14.41 -0.12
N VAL A 387 12.49 -13.79 0.97
CA VAL A 387 13.50 -14.33 1.88
C VAL A 387 12.89 -14.27 3.28
N GLU A 388 12.71 -15.44 3.88
CA GLU A 388 12.10 -15.58 5.20
C GLU A 388 13.18 -15.67 6.29
N ASP A 389 12.79 -15.35 7.51
CA ASP A 389 13.57 -15.59 8.73
C ASP A 389 15.00 -15.02 8.72
N VAL A 390 15.17 -13.78 8.26
CA VAL A 390 16.49 -13.12 8.26
C VAL A 390 16.73 -12.40 9.58
N PRO A 391 17.66 -12.88 10.45
CA PRO A 391 17.93 -12.23 11.73
C PRO A 391 18.83 -10.99 11.57
N PRO A 392 18.77 -10.01 12.49
CA PRO A 392 19.68 -8.85 12.49
C PRO A 392 21.16 -9.24 12.49
N THR A 393 21.55 -10.28 13.23
CA THR A 393 22.91 -10.88 13.20
C THR A 393 23.39 -11.23 11.79
N ARG A 394 22.53 -11.71 10.90
CA ARG A 394 22.90 -12.00 9.52
C ARG A 394 23.27 -10.72 8.77
N LEU A 395 22.46 -9.67 8.94
CA LEU A 395 22.72 -8.36 8.34
C LEU A 395 24.00 -7.72 8.92
N LYS A 396 24.23 -7.84 10.23
CA LYS A 396 25.49 -7.41 10.88
C LYS A 396 26.70 -8.09 10.24
N ARG A 397 26.65 -9.41 10.06
CA ARG A 397 27.73 -10.18 9.41
C ARG A 397 27.98 -9.72 7.98
N LEU A 398 26.92 -9.56 7.18
CA LEU A 398 27.05 -9.07 5.80
C LEU A 398 27.70 -7.68 5.76
N ASN A 399 27.27 -6.77 6.63
CA ASN A 399 27.86 -5.44 6.74
C ASN A 399 29.35 -5.50 7.09
N SER A 400 29.75 -6.34 8.06
CA SER A 400 31.16 -6.52 8.42
C SER A 400 31.98 -7.10 7.26
N LYS A 401 31.46 -8.10 6.54
CA LYS A 401 32.15 -8.66 5.37
C LYS A 401 32.30 -7.67 4.22
N TRP A 402 31.33 -6.78 4.04
CA TRP A 402 31.47 -5.68 3.09
C TRP A 402 32.55 -4.69 3.52
N LYS A 403 32.61 -4.33 4.81
CA LYS A 403 33.67 -3.46 5.34
C LYS A 403 35.06 -4.03 5.09
N GLU A 404 35.28 -5.31 5.41
CA GLU A 404 36.54 -6.02 5.11
C GLU A 404 36.90 -5.94 3.61
N ALA A 405 35.92 -6.11 2.71
CA ALA A 405 36.15 -6.01 1.27
C ALA A 405 36.49 -4.57 0.83
N THR A 406 35.88 -3.57 1.46
CA THR A 406 36.17 -2.15 1.20
C THR A 406 37.51 -1.71 1.79
N GLU A 407 38.02 -2.38 2.82
CA GLU A 407 39.37 -2.16 3.34
C GLU A 407 40.43 -2.77 2.40
N ALA A 408 40.17 -3.98 1.88
CA ALA A 408 41.04 -4.63 0.91
C ALA A 408 41.06 -3.90 -0.45
N CYS A 409 39.93 -3.31 -0.84
CA CYS A 409 39.77 -2.55 -2.08
C CYS A 409 39.16 -1.16 -1.77
N PRO A 410 39.95 -0.18 -1.29
CA PRO A 410 39.47 1.10 -0.79
C PRO A 410 38.83 1.99 -1.85
N PHE A 411 37.85 2.80 -1.46
CA PHE A 411 37.28 3.83 -2.31
C PHE A 411 38.25 5.02 -2.43
N PRO A 412 38.39 5.64 -3.62
CA PRO A 412 39.23 6.81 -3.81
C PRO A 412 38.48 8.08 -3.41
N SER A 413 38.19 8.22 -2.11
CA SER A 413 37.62 9.42 -1.51
C SER A 413 38.40 9.78 -0.27
N LYS A 414 38.77 11.06 -0.14
CA LYS A 414 39.35 11.62 1.08
C LYS A 414 38.28 12.05 2.09
N ASP A 415 37.03 12.13 1.66
CA ASP A 415 35.89 12.41 2.53
C ASP A 415 35.47 11.14 3.27
N GLU A 416 35.63 11.18 4.60
CA GLU A 416 35.31 10.08 5.51
C GLU A 416 33.81 9.78 5.51
N GLN A 417 32.95 10.80 5.38
CA GLN A 417 31.50 10.61 5.35
C GLN A 417 31.06 9.82 4.11
N THR A 418 31.63 10.15 2.95
CA THR A 418 31.42 9.39 1.71
C THR A 418 31.91 7.95 1.84
N ASN A 419 33.05 7.71 2.50
CA ASN A 419 33.55 6.36 2.72
C ASN A 419 32.64 5.55 3.65
N ASP A 420 32.16 6.14 4.75
CA ASP A 420 31.18 5.49 5.64
C ASP A 420 29.89 5.10 4.91
N ILE A 421 29.36 5.99 4.05
CA ILE A 421 28.19 5.68 3.21
C ILE A 421 28.49 4.49 2.30
N ARG A 422 29.63 4.48 1.63
CA ARG A 422 29.99 3.44 0.66
C ARG A 422 30.39 2.11 1.31
N SER A 423 30.81 2.13 2.57
CA SER A 423 31.08 0.94 3.38
C SER A 423 29.85 0.40 4.12
N SER A 424 28.65 0.87 3.78
CA SER A 424 27.38 0.34 4.30
C SER A 424 26.86 -0.89 3.54
N LEU A 425 26.07 -1.73 4.21
CA LEU A 425 25.39 -2.87 3.59
C LEU A 425 24.40 -2.43 2.50
N ASP A 426 23.74 -1.29 2.68
CA ASP A 426 22.88 -0.70 1.65
C ASP A 426 23.66 -0.45 0.35
N PHE A 427 24.88 0.09 0.45
CA PHE A 427 25.75 0.27 -0.70
C PHE A 427 26.26 -1.06 -1.24
N ALA A 428 26.61 -2.02 -0.39
CA ALA A 428 27.04 -3.37 -0.81
C ALA A 428 26.01 -4.04 -1.73
N LEU A 429 24.75 -4.09 -1.29
CA LEU A 429 23.66 -4.68 -2.06
C LEU A 429 23.44 -3.91 -3.36
N LYS A 430 23.48 -2.58 -3.32
CA LYS A 430 23.40 -1.71 -4.49
C LYS A 430 24.56 -1.94 -5.48
N ALA A 431 25.78 -2.15 -4.98
CA ALA A 431 26.96 -2.45 -5.77
C ALA A 431 26.83 -3.82 -6.47
N VAL A 432 26.33 -4.84 -5.76
CA VAL A 432 26.00 -6.15 -6.36
C VAL A 432 24.96 -5.96 -7.49
N LEU A 433 23.90 -5.18 -7.25
CA LEU A 433 22.90 -4.91 -8.28
C LEU A 433 23.51 -4.21 -9.49
N TYR A 434 24.33 -3.17 -9.27
CA TYR A 434 24.98 -2.43 -10.35
C TYR A 434 26.01 -3.26 -11.11
N PHE A 435 26.74 -4.15 -10.44
CA PHE A 435 27.64 -5.10 -11.09
C PHE A 435 26.90 -5.90 -12.18
N TYR A 436 25.72 -6.44 -11.86
CA TYR A 436 24.90 -7.15 -12.85
C TYR A 436 24.29 -6.20 -13.88
N LEU A 437 23.68 -5.09 -13.46
CA LEU A 437 22.95 -4.20 -14.36
C LEU A 437 23.84 -3.44 -15.34
N ALA A 438 25.08 -3.13 -14.95
CA ALA A 438 26.01 -2.45 -15.84
C ALA A 438 26.08 -3.21 -17.17
N ALA A 439 26.01 -4.55 -17.15
CA ALA A 439 26.19 -5.40 -18.33
C ALA A 439 25.00 -5.42 -19.31
N SER A 440 23.90 -4.72 -19.03
CA SER A 440 22.70 -4.78 -19.88
C SER A 440 22.82 -3.95 -21.16
N LYS A 441 22.59 -4.56 -22.33
CA LYS A 441 22.55 -3.87 -23.62
C LYS A 441 21.14 -3.42 -24.03
N ASN A 442 20.12 -4.10 -23.52
CA ASN A 442 18.72 -3.82 -23.83
C ASN A 442 17.80 -4.07 -22.63
N LYS A 443 16.52 -3.70 -22.76
CA LYS A 443 15.52 -3.82 -21.68
C LYS A 443 15.30 -5.26 -21.22
N GLY A 444 15.34 -6.25 -22.12
CA GLY A 444 15.15 -7.66 -21.80
C GLY A 444 16.32 -8.23 -21.00
N GLU A 445 17.55 -7.99 -21.45
CA GLU A 445 18.77 -8.40 -20.74
C GLU A 445 18.86 -7.72 -19.37
N LYS A 446 18.49 -6.44 -19.28
CA LYS A 446 18.42 -5.71 -17.99
C LYS A 446 17.48 -6.38 -16.99
N GLN A 447 16.32 -6.84 -17.46
CA GLN A 447 15.33 -7.53 -16.63
C GLN A 447 15.84 -8.90 -16.15
N TRP A 448 16.53 -9.65 -17.00
CA TRP A 448 17.16 -10.93 -16.64
C TRP A 448 18.32 -10.75 -15.65
N LEU A 449 19.24 -9.80 -15.91
CA LEU A 449 20.35 -9.46 -15.01
C LEU A 449 19.87 -8.96 -13.65
N ARG A 450 18.79 -8.17 -13.61
CA ARG A 450 18.13 -7.78 -12.36
C ARG A 450 17.69 -8.99 -11.55
N ASN A 451 17.08 -9.98 -12.20
CA ASN A 451 16.61 -11.19 -11.52
C ASN A 451 17.79 -12.04 -11.00
N LYS A 452 18.90 -12.12 -11.75
CA LYS A 452 20.15 -12.75 -11.29
C LYS A 452 20.75 -12.04 -10.06
N ALA A 453 20.79 -10.71 -10.07
CA ALA A 453 21.22 -9.94 -8.90
C ALA A 453 20.32 -10.18 -7.67
N LEU A 454 19.00 -10.24 -7.87
CA LEU A 454 18.05 -10.57 -6.81
C LEU A 454 18.26 -11.99 -6.27
N ALA A 455 18.59 -12.96 -7.12
CA ALA A 455 18.92 -14.31 -6.64
C ALA A 455 20.14 -14.29 -5.71
N VAL A 456 21.19 -13.53 -6.07
CA VAL A 456 22.36 -13.32 -5.19
C VAL A 456 21.96 -12.63 -3.89
N TRP A 457 21.11 -11.60 -3.94
CA TRP A 457 20.57 -10.98 -2.71
C TRP A 457 19.81 -12.00 -1.87
N GLY A 458 19.02 -12.89 -2.48
CA GLY A 458 18.32 -13.97 -1.82
C GLY A 458 19.27 -14.87 -1.04
N GLN A 459 20.34 -15.33 -1.69
CA GLN A 459 21.37 -16.17 -1.07
C GLN A 459 22.10 -15.43 0.06
N LEU A 460 22.50 -14.17 -0.19
CA LEU A 460 23.15 -13.34 0.82
C LEU A 460 22.24 -13.15 2.04
N LEU A 461 20.99 -12.73 1.86
CA LEU A 461 20.06 -12.51 2.98
C LEU A 461 19.71 -13.84 3.68
N GLY A 462 19.45 -14.90 2.92
CA GLY A 462 19.04 -16.22 3.42
C GLY A 462 20.16 -17.05 4.06
N GLY A 463 21.42 -16.61 4.01
CA GLY A 463 22.52 -17.38 4.62
C GLY A 463 23.15 -18.43 3.70
N GLU A 464 22.77 -18.47 2.43
CA GLU A 464 23.23 -19.45 1.46
C GLU A 464 24.54 -19.02 0.78
N PRO A 465 25.37 -19.98 0.35
CA PRO A 465 26.56 -19.68 -0.44
C PRO A 465 26.16 -19.16 -1.83
N VAL A 466 26.92 -18.19 -2.34
CA VAL A 466 26.77 -17.64 -3.68
C VAL A 466 27.71 -18.37 -4.64
N ASP A 467 27.27 -18.66 -5.88
CA ASP A 467 28.17 -19.19 -6.91
C ASP A 467 29.11 -18.08 -7.42
N VAL A 468 30.23 -17.91 -6.71
CA VAL A 468 31.25 -16.91 -7.04
C VAL A 468 31.89 -17.18 -8.41
N MET A 469 31.94 -18.44 -8.86
CA MET A 469 32.51 -18.77 -10.17
C MET A 469 31.62 -18.26 -11.30
N GLU A 470 30.29 -18.38 -11.17
CA GLU A 470 29.37 -17.75 -12.11
C GLU A 470 29.57 -16.22 -12.18
N VAL A 471 29.73 -15.57 -11.02
CA VAL A 471 29.96 -14.11 -10.94
C VAL A 471 31.28 -13.71 -11.60
N LYS A 472 32.37 -14.45 -11.34
CA LYS A 472 33.68 -14.21 -11.95
C LYS A 472 33.63 -14.42 -13.46
N ASN A 473 33.00 -15.51 -13.93
CA ASN A 473 32.84 -15.79 -15.34
C ASN A 473 32.06 -14.65 -16.03
N LEU A 474 31.00 -14.14 -15.40
CA LEU A 474 30.24 -13.00 -15.91
C LEU A 474 31.08 -11.72 -15.96
N ALA A 475 31.91 -11.45 -14.96
CA ALA A 475 32.83 -10.31 -14.98
C ALA A 475 33.79 -10.40 -16.17
N VAL A 476 34.49 -11.54 -16.31
CA VAL A 476 35.52 -11.74 -17.32
C VAL A 476 34.94 -11.75 -18.73
N SER A 477 33.83 -12.47 -18.95
CA SER A 477 33.23 -12.60 -20.28
C SER A 477 32.75 -11.28 -20.88
N ARG A 478 32.65 -10.22 -20.05
CA ARG A 478 32.16 -8.90 -20.46
C ARG A 478 33.28 -7.87 -20.57
N LEU A 479 34.49 -8.13 -20.09
CA LEU A 479 35.62 -7.20 -20.18
C LEU A 479 35.91 -6.77 -21.61
N THR A 480 35.87 -7.69 -22.58
CA THR A 480 36.12 -7.37 -24.00
C THR A 480 35.15 -6.30 -24.52
N ALA A 481 33.87 -6.39 -24.16
CA ALA A 481 32.88 -5.38 -24.55
C ALA A 481 33.07 -4.04 -23.82
N ARG A 482 33.71 -4.04 -22.65
CA ARG A 482 34.00 -2.84 -21.85
C ARG A 482 35.22 -2.08 -22.34
N PHE A 483 36.24 -2.79 -22.81
CA PHE A 483 37.41 -2.16 -23.41
C PHE A 483 37.06 -1.39 -24.70
N ALA A 484 35.95 -1.74 -25.35
CA ALA A 484 35.42 -1.03 -26.51
C ALA A 484 34.47 0.15 -26.16
N ASP A 485 34.16 0.36 -24.87
CA ASP A 485 33.27 1.42 -24.38
C ASP A 485 34.12 2.59 -23.83
N GLU A 486 34.19 3.70 -24.57
CA GLU A 486 35.04 4.86 -24.22
C GLU A 486 34.70 5.46 -22.85
N ASP A 487 33.41 5.52 -22.50
CA ASP A 487 32.95 6.04 -21.21
C ASP A 487 33.37 5.10 -20.08
N TRP A 488 33.29 3.78 -20.29
CA TRP A 488 33.79 2.82 -19.33
C TRP A 488 35.32 2.91 -19.17
N MET A 489 36.04 3.08 -20.28
CA MET A 489 37.50 3.15 -20.29
C MET A 489 38.05 4.37 -19.57
N LYS A 490 37.37 5.51 -19.67
CA LYS A 490 37.66 6.73 -18.90
C LYS A 490 37.76 6.50 -17.40
N TYR A 491 37.00 5.53 -16.88
CA TYR A 491 36.97 5.17 -15.45
C TYR A 491 37.38 3.70 -15.22
N SER A 492 38.13 3.08 -16.13
CA SER A 492 38.47 1.65 -16.12
C SER A 492 39.07 1.16 -14.80
N GLY A 493 40.00 1.91 -14.21
CA GLY A 493 40.59 1.58 -12.91
C GLY A 493 39.56 1.54 -11.78
N LEU A 494 38.66 2.54 -11.73
CA LEU A 494 37.59 2.62 -10.72
C LEU A 494 36.58 1.48 -10.91
N ASN A 495 36.15 1.26 -12.16
CA ASN A 495 35.20 0.23 -12.53
C ASN A 495 35.73 -1.18 -12.20
N THR A 496 37.01 -1.43 -12.44
CA THR A 496 37.66 -2.70 -12.12
C THR A 496 37.74 -2.92 -10.61
N MET A 497 38.05 -1.86 -9.85
CA MET A 497 38.03 -1.93 -8.38
C MET A 497 36.61 -2.18 -7.84
N ASP A 498 35.57 -1.61 -8.43
CA ASP A 498 34.18 -1.90 -8.04
C ASP A 498 33.82 -3.36 -8.28
N MET A 499 34.25 -3.94 -9.40
CA MET A 499 34.08 -5.38 -9.66
C MET A 499 34.84 -6.22 -8.63
N ALA A 500 36.10 -5.86 -8.33
CA ALA A 500 36.92 -6.56 -7.35
C ALA A 500 36.28 -6.55 -5.96
N ARG A 501 35.76 -5.39 -5.50
CA ARG A 501 35.03 -5.26 -4.22
C ARG A 501 33.85 -6.22 -4.15
N VAL A 502 33.03 -6.28 -5.20
CA VAL A 502 31.86 -7.16 -5.25
C VAL A 502 32.30 -8.63 -5.20
N VAL A 503 33.28 -9.04 -5.99
CA VAL A 503 33.77 -10.43 -6.00
C VAL A 503 34.38 -10.82 -4.66
N ASP A 504 35.22 -9.96 -4.08
CA ASP A 504 35.87 -10.19 -2.78
C ASP A 504 34.83 -10.29 -1.66
N PHE A 505 33.83 -9.41 -1.64
CA PHE A 505 32.70 -9.48 -0.71
C PHE A 505 31.96 -10.83 -0.77
N LEU A 506 31.66 -11.32 -1.98
CA LEU A 506 30.98 -12.60 -2.15
C LEU A 506 31.85 -13.79 -1.71
N ILE A 507 33.16 -13.74 -1.98
CA ILE A 507 34.12 -14.74 -1.48
C ILE A 507 34.14 -14.78 0.05
N ARG A 508 34.28 -13.62 0.69
CA ARG A 508 34.33 -13.51 2.15
C ARG A 508 33.06 -13.97 2.83
N ASN A 509 31.89 -13.78 2.19
CA ASN A 509 30.63 -14.26 2.73
C ASN A 509 30.46 -15.79 2.60
N ASN A 510 31.11 -16.42 1.63
CA ASN A 510 31.11 -17.88 1.49
C ASN A 510 32.07 -18.57 2.46
N ALA A 511 33.13 -17.88 2.89
CA ALA A 511 34.01 -18.35 3.95
C ALA A 511 33.23 -18.33 5.28
N ARG A 512 32.82 -19.51 5.75
CA ARG A 512 31.99 -19.70 6.96
C ARG A 512 32.76 -19.40 8.24
#